data_AF-B2WLC8-F1
#
_entry.id   AF-B2WLC8-F1
#
_cell.length_a   1.000
_cell.length_b   1.000
_cell.length_c   1.000
_cell.angle_alpha   90.00
_cell.angle_beta   90.00
_cell.angle_gamma   90.00
#
_symmetry.space_group_name_H-M   'P 1'
#
loop_
_entity.id
_entity.type
_entity.pdbx_description
1 polymer ?
#
loop_
_entity_poly.entity_id
_entity_poly.type
_entity_poly.pdbx_seq_one_letter_code
_entity_poly.pdbx_strand_id
1 'polypeptide(L)'
;MRHLSTTLLLSTPLLAFAKDCAVYYSFSNSAVQDYNTDRNTKSLLMCKDIGGDIEEAERGLVNGAMPFVCSVCRGARDSTADYEEPLFLAPGEWVTFTVRCGDFGYRKCHK
;
A
#
# COMPACT_ATOMS: atom_id res chain seq x y z
N MET A 1 28.92 33.03 -41.89
CA MET A 1 27.65 32.31 -41.68
C MET A 1 27.69 31.73 -40.27
N ARG A 2 26.83 32.20 -39.36
CA ARG A 2 26.77 31.73 -37.96
C ARG A 2 25.56 30.80 -37.82
N HIS A 3 25.79 29.51 -37.61
CA HIS A 3 24.73 28.57 -37.25
C HIS A 3 24.44 28.70 -35.75
N LEU A 4 23.29 29.29 -35.42
CA LEU A 4 22.68 29.17 -34.10
C LEU A 4 22.33 27.69 -33.90
N SER A 5 23.05 27.03 -32.99
CA SER A 5 22.65 25.71 -32.50
C SER A 5 21.58 25.90 -31.44
N THR A 6 20.32 25.76 -31.84
CA THR A 6 19.18 25.80 -30.93
C THR A 6 19.04 24.43 -30.27
N THR A 7 19.61 24.29 -29.07
CA THR A 7 19.45 23.07 -28.26
C THR A 7 18.06 23.08 -27.64
N LEU A 8 17.14 22.29 -28.19
CA LEU A 8 15.81 22.08 -27.64
C LEU A 8 15.92 21.11 -26.44
N LEU A 9 15.92 21.64 -25.22
CA LEU A 9 15.75 20.85 -24.00
C LEU A 9 14.29 20.40 -23.93
N LEU A 10 14.00 19.16 -24.35
CA LEU A 10 12.76 18.48 -24.01
C LEU A 10 12.77 18.18 -22.50
N SER A 11 12.20 19.07 -21.70
CA SER A 11 11.79 18.74 -20.33
C SER A 11 10.46 18.00 -20.42
N THR A 12 10.49 16.68 -20.61
CA THR A 12 9.30 15.86 -20.39
C THR A 12 8.90 15.99 -18.93
N PRO A 13 7.69 16.46 -18.59
CA PRO A 13 7.18 16.29 -17.25
C PRO A 13 7.08 14.77 -17.05
N LEU A 14 7.89 14.24 -16.13
CA LEU A 14 7.62 12.94 -15.53
C LEU A 14 6.25 13.07 -14.88
N LEU A 15 5.21 12.67 -15.62
CA LEU A 15 3.91 12.33 -15.05
C LEU A 15 4.22 11.24 -14.04
N ALA A 16 4.36 11.64 -12.79
CA ALA A 16 4.45 10.73 -11.68
C ALA A 16 3.09 10.03 -11.63
N PHE A 17 3.00 8.84 -12.22
CA PHE A 17 1.79 8.05 -12.22
C PHE A 17 1.66 7.47 -10.83
N ALA A 18 0.77 8.08 -10.04
CA ALA A 18 0.44 7.62 -8.70
C ALA A 18 0.24 6.09 -8.74
N LYS A 19 1.04 5.39 -7.94
CA LYS A 19 1.17 3.95 -7.97
C LYS A 19 0.26 3.35 -6.91
N ASP A 20 -0.39 2.24 -7.21
CA ASP A 20 -1.13 1.52 -6.16
C ASP A 20 -0.18 0.69 -5.30
N CYS A 21 -0.55 0.46 -4.05
CA CYS A 21 0.17 -0.42 -3.15
C CYS A 21 -0.82 -1.31 -2.39
N ALA A 22 -0.39 -2.50 -2.00
CA ALA A 22 -1.16 -3.34 -1.09
C ALA A 22 -0.42 -3.49 0.23
N VAL A 23 -1.17 -3.35 1.33
CA VAL A 23 -0.71 -3.62 2.70
C VAL A 23 -1.18 -5.02 3.07
N TYR A 24 -0.27 -5.99 3.09
CA TYR A 24 -0.54 -7.38 3.46
C TYR A 24 -0.30 -7.60 4.95
N TYR A 25 -1.13 -8.44 5.56
CA TYR A 25 -1.00 -8.83 6.96
C TYR A 25 -1.84 -10.09 7.22
N SER A 26 -1.68 -10.70 8.40
CA SER A 26 -2.52 -11.82 8.85
C SER A 26 -3.63 -11.32 9.79
N PHE A 27 -4.79 -11.96 9.68
CA PHE A 27 -5.99 -11.68 10.44
C PHE A 27 -6.84 -12.94 10.61
N SER A 28 -7.02 -13.41 11.85
CA SER A 28 -8.02 -14.43 12.17
C SER A 28 -9.25 -13.76 12.80
N ASN A 29 -10.45 -14.21 12.42
CA ASN A 29 -11.71 -13.76 13.03
C ASN A 29 -11.84 -14.12 14.53
N SER A 30 -10.86 -14.84 15.10
CA SER A 30 -10.82 -15.24 16.51
C SER A 30 -10.16 -14.19 17.41
N ALA A 31 -9.49 -13.18 16.86
CA ALA A 31 -8.90 -12.11 17.63
C ALA A 31 -10.00 -11.17 18.18
N VAL A 32 -9.86 -10.76 19.44
CA VAL A 32 -10.78 -9.83 20.13
C VAL A 32 -11.04 -8.58 19.27
N GLN A 33 -12.27 -8.07 19.29
CA GLN A 33 -12.72 -6.96 18.44
C GLN A 33 -11.81 -5.72 18.47
N ASP A 34 -11.14 -5.46 19.60
CA ASP A 34 -10.17 -4.36 19.75
C ASP A 34 -8.95 -4.52 18.83
N TYR A 35 -8.41 -5.73 18.70
CA TYR A 35 -7.27 -6.03 17.81
C TYR A 35 -7.62 -5.90 16.33
N ASN A 36 -8.90 -6.10 15.98
CA ASN A 36 -9.39 -5.87 14.63
C ASN A 36 -9.31 -4.39 14.27
N THR A 37 -9.59 -3.51 15.24
CA THR A 37 -9.52 -2.05 15.09
C THR A 37 -8.08 -1.58 14.94
N ASP A 38 -7.17 -2.08 15.78
CA ASP A 38 -5.74 -1.71 15.73
C ASP A 38 -5.10 -2.10 14.40
N ARG A 39 -5.34 -3.33 13.94
CA ARG A 39 -4.86 -3.79 12.63
C ARG A 39 -5.41 -2.93 11.49
N ASN A 40 -6.70 -2.59 11.53
CA ASN A 40 -7.33 -1.85 10.45
C ASN A 40 -6.76 -0.44 10.39
N THR A 41 -6.63 0.17 11.56
CA THR A 41 -5.99 1.48 11.76
C THR A 41 -4.55 1.46 11.26
N LYS A 42 -3.77 0.42 11.58
CA LYS A 42 -2.39 0.31 11.11
C LYS A 42 -2.30 0.28 9.58
N SER A 43 -3.13 -0.52 8.91
CA SER A 43 -3.13 -0.56 7.43
C SER A 43 -3.49 0.80 6.81
N LEU A 44 -4.42 1.55 7.42
CA LEU A 44 -4.79 2.89 6.98
C LEU A 44 -3.66 3.90 7.19
N LEU A 45 -2.99 3.87 8.34
CA LEU A 45 -1.86 4.74 8.63
C LEU A 45 -0.71 4.50 7.65
N MET A 46 -0.36 3.24 7.39
CA MET A 46 0.71 2.90 6.45
C MET A 46 0.39 3.40 5.02
N CYS A 47 -0.87 3.31 4.59
CA CYS A 47 -1.28 3.87 3.30
C CYS A 47 -1.18 5.40 3.27
N LYS A 48 -1.55 6.08 4.35
CA LYS A 48 -1.39 7.54 4.47
C LYS A 48 0.07 7.97 4.49
N ASP A 49 0.96 7.20 5.12
CA ASP A 49 2.39 7.49 5.19
C ASP A 49 3.03 7.54 3.80
N ILE A 50 2.55 6.69 2.88
CA ILE A 50 2.97 6.65 1.49
C ILE A 50 2.15 7.58 0.57
N GLY A 51 1.23 8.36 1.14
CA GLY A 51 0.45 9.39 0.47
C GLY A 51 -0.75 8.88 -0.34
N GLY A 52 -1.19 7.64 -0.12
CA GLY A 52 -2.40 7.09 -0.73
C GLY A 52 -3.58 7.01 0.25
N ASP A 53 -4.68 6.45 -0.24
CA ASP A 53 -5.88 6.19 0.56
C ASP A 53 -6.44 4.77 0.33
N ILE A 54 -7.09 4.21 1.36
CA ILE A 54 -7.77 2.89 1.29
C ILE A 54 -9.27 3.11 1.36
N GLU A 55 -9.96 2.82 0.26
CA GLU A 55 -11.42 2.75 0.25
C GLU A 55 -11.94 1.63 1.15
N GLU A 56 -13.14 1.78 1.69
CA GLU A 56 -13.74 0.75 2.56
C GLU A 56 -13.84 -0.62 1.88
N ALA A 57 -14.20 -0.63 0.59
CA ALA A 57 -14.31 -1.85 -0.22
C ALA A 57 -12.95 -2.55 -0.49
N GLU A 58 -11.84 -1.82 -0.36
CA GLU A 58 -10.48 -2.30 -0.60
C GLU A 58 -9.78 -2.76 0.70
N ARG A 59 -10.48 -2.72 1.85
CA ARG A 59 -9.90 -3.00 3.17
C ARG A 59 -10.15 -4.43 3.61
N GLY A 60 -9.11 -5.11 4.08
CA GLY A 60 -9.25 -6.44 4.69
C GLY A 60 -9.75 -7.52 3.73
N LEU A 61 -9.37 -7.43 2.47
CA LEU A 61 -9.65 -8.42 1.43
C LEU A 61 -8.92 -9.72 1.74
N VAL A 62 -9.56 -10.86 1.52
CA VAL A 62 -8.92 -12.18 1.70
C VAL A 62 -7.92 -12.44 0.59
N ASN A 63 -6.69 -12.79 0.96
CA ASN A 63 -5.62 -13.13 0.04
C ASN A 63 -5.42 -14.64 -0.03
N GLY A 64 -6.19 -15.31 -0.88
CA GLY A 64 -6.17 -16.77 -1.03
C GLY A 64 -7.00 -17.48 0.05
N ALA A 65 -6.51 -17.53 1.29
CA ALA A 65 -7.21 -18.13 2.42
C ALA A 65 -6.93 -17.37 3.72
N MET A 66 -7.92 -17.35 4.63
CA MET A 66 -7.69 -16.87 5.99
C MET A 66 -6.54 -17.66 6.66
N PRO A 67 -5.69 -17.01 7.47
CA PRO A 67 -5.81 -15.64 7.96
C PRO A 67 -5.19 -14.59 7.04
N PHE A 68 -4.73 -14.92 5.83
CA PHE A 68 -4.00 -13.96 5.00
C PHE A 68 -4.94 -12.96 4.35
N VAL A 69 -4.66 -11.68 4.54
CA VAL A 69 -5.49 -10.58 4.04
C VAL A 69 -4.62 -9.45 3.50
N CYS A 70 -5.24 -8.56 2.74
CA CYS A 70 -4.61 -7.32 2.33
C CYS A 70 -5.59 -6.14 2.40
N SER A 71 -5.05 -4.93 2.36
CA SER A 71 -5.81 -3.74 2.03
C SER A 71 -5.13 -3.01 0.86
N VAL A 72 -5.88 -2.60 -0.16
CA VAL A 72 -5.32 -1.90 -1.33
C VAL A 72 -5.35 -0.38 -1.09
N CYS A 73 -4.17 0.21 -1.09
CA CYS A 73 -3.88 1.63 -1.03
C CYS A 73 -3.79 2.20 -2.45
N ARG A 74 -4.68 3.14 -2.79
CA ARG A 74 -4.74 3.77 -4.10
C ARG A 74 -3.96 5.07 -4.10
N GLY A 75 -3.30 5.36 -5.22
CA GLY A 75 -2.67 6.66 -5.46
C GLY A 75 -1.49 6.98 -4.53
N ALA A 76 -0.68 6.00 -4.17
CA ALA A 76 0.56 6.24 -3.43
C ALA A 76 1.59 6.99 -4.29
N ARG A 77 2.54 7.66 -3.64
CA ARG A 77 3.61 8.41 -4.31
C ARG A 77 4.51 7.46 -5.12
N ASP A 78 4.92 7.86 -6.32
CA ASP A 78 5.76 7.05 -7.22
C ASP A 78 7.09 6.57 -6.63
N SER A 79 7.70 7.36 -5.75
CA SER A 79 8.97 7.02 -5.10
C SER A 79 8.82 6.06 -3.93
N THR A 80 7.60 5.58 -3.64
CA THR A 80 7.34 4.66 -2.54
C THR A 80 7.99 3.31 -2.80
N ALA A 81 8.88 2.91 -1.90
CA ALA A 81 9.49 1.59 -1.89
C ALA A 81 8.64 0.60 -1.07
N ASP A 82 8.81 -0.67 -1.37
CA ASP A 82 8.26 -1.77 -0.57
C ASP A 82 8.93 -1.79 0.82
N TYR A 83 8.16 -1.96 1.89
CA TYR A 83 8.68 -2.01 3.26
C TYR A 83 7.82 -2.88 4.18
N GLU A 84 8.31 -3.16 5.38
CA GLU A 84 7.65 -4.00 6.38
C GLU A 84 7.69 -3.35 7.75
N GLU A 85 6.59 -3.46 8.51
CA GLU A 85 6.51 -3.01 9.89
C GLU A 85 5.77 -4.00 10.78
N PRO A 86 6.33 -4.37 11.95
CA PRO A 86 5.61 -5.19 12.91
C PRO A 86 4.60 -4.35 13.72
N LEU A 87 3.50 -4.99 14.09
CA LEU A 87 2.55 -4.50 15.09
C LEU A 87 2.44 -5.52 16.21
N PHE A 88 2.67 -5.08 17.44
CA PHE A 88 2.40 -5.86 18.64
C PHE A 88 0.90 -5.74 18.96
N LEU A 89 0.20 -6.87 19.03
CA LEU A 89 -1.22 -6.90 19.40
C LEU A 89 -1.38 -7.33 20.87
N ALA A 90 -0.74 -8.42 21.26
CA ALA A 90 -0.82 -8.99 22.60
C ALA A 90 0.48 -9.69 22.99
N PRO A 91 0.70 -10.04 24.28
CA PRO A 91 1.89 -10.79 24.70
C PRO A 91 2.11 -12.06 23.86
N GLY A 92 3.16 -12.06 23.03
CA GLY A 92 3.50 -13.17 22.13
C GLY A 92 2.84 -13.11 20.75
N GLU A 93 1.98 -12.11 20.47
CA GLU A 93 1.28 -11.93 19.20
C GLU A 93 1.81 -10.70 18.45
N TRP A 94 2.56 -10.98 17.38
CA TRP A 94 3.08 -9.99 16.46
C TRP A 94 2.50 -10.23 15.07
N VAL A 95 2.04 -9.16 14.44
CA VAL A 95 1.60 -9.17 13.05
C VAL A 95 2.56 -8.35 12.23
N THR A 96 3.16 -8.94 11.20
CA THR A 96 3.96 -8.19 10.22
C THR A 96 3.04 -7.62 9.15
N PHE A 97 3.11 -6.31 8.97
CA PHE A 97 2.51 -5.62 7.85
C PHE A 97 3.55 -5.43 6.77
N THR A 98 3.15 -5.69 5.53
CA THR A 98 4.04 -5.65 4.37
C THR A 98 3.43 -4.77 3.31
N VAL A 99 4.10 -3.71 2.90
CA VAL A 99 3.70 -2.87 1.77
C VAL A 99 4.39 -3.36 0.52
N ARG A 100 3.61 -3.63 -0.54
CA ARG A 100 4.13 -3.88 -1.89
C ARG A 100 3.41 -3.01 -2.91
N CYS A 101 4.17 -2.24 -3.68
CA CYS A 101 3.63 -1.33 -4.67
C CYS A 101 3.66 -1.94 -6.07
N GLY A 102 2.56 -1.81 -6.82
CA GLY A 102 2.39 -2.30 -8.19
C GLY A 102 1.00 -1.97 -8.69
N ASP A 103 0.62 -2.54 -9.82
CA ASP A 103 -0.75 -2.42 -10.30
C ASP A 103 -1.62 -3.46 -9.60
N PHE A 104 -2.75 -3.05 -9.04
CA PHE A 104 -3.68 -3.94 -8.34
C PHE A 104 -5.08 -3.82 -8.94
N GLY A 105 -5.71 -4.95 -9.23
CA GLY A 105 -7.12 -4.95 -9.64
C GLY A 105 -8.04 -4.43 -8.52
N TYR A 106 -9.22 -3.96 -8.88
CA TYR A 106 -10.25 -3.57 -7.90
C TYR A 106 -10.62 -4.77 -7.02
N ARG A 107 -10.57 -4.59 -5.70
CA ARG A 107 -10.87 -5.60 -4.67
C ARG A 107 -10.02 -6.88 -4.80
N LYS A 108 -8.77 -6.76 -5.24
CA LYS A 108 -7.85 -7.89 -5.42
C LYS A 108 -6.51 -7.63 -4.74
N CYS A 109 -6.06 -8.61 -3.97
CA CYS A 109 -4.74 -8.61 -3.34
C CYS A 109 -3.59 -9.00 -4.26
N HIS A 110 -3.88 -9.50 -5.46
CA HIS A 110 -2.88 -9.97 -6.41
C HIS A 110 -2.60 -8.87 -7.45
N LYS A 111 -1.32 -8.68 -7.74
CA LYS A 111 -0.83 -7.87 -8.87
C LYS A 111 -1.07 -8.62 -10.18
#